data_AF-A0A1G1SU29-F1
#
_entry.id   AF-A0A1G1SU29-F1
#
_cell.length_a   1.000
_cell.length_b   1.000
_cell.length_c   1.000
_cell.angle_alpha   90.00
_cell.angle_beta   90.00
_cell.angle_gamma   90.00
#
_symmetry.space_group_name_H-M   'P 1'
#
loop_
_entity.id
_entity.type
_entity.pdbx_description
1 polymer ?
#
loop_
_entity_poly.entity_id
_entity_poly.type
_entity_poly.pdbx_seq_one_letter_code
_entity_poly.pdbx_strand_id
1 'polypeptide(L)'
;MGVTERKQREKVYREAAILEAAKKVFLEKGIVVATIDDIAAEAELGKGTLYRFYRSKEDILLAINEQASREMHQHFSQAVAGPGTGLDKILRFNRSYYEFVVANPVYFGFIAFFESPLTSTKPATVYETSNAIHLLVIELLELGKQDGSVRADLKSDLIANTIWASSYGMMQFIVSKGAYLTEERHVDLDELFATFLAMLENALRVAKK
;
A
#
# COMPACT_ATOMS: atom_id res chain seq x y z
N MET A 1 27.64 -21.38 -11.88
CA MET A 1 27.00 -20.61 -10.77
C MET A 1 28.05 -20.39 -9.69
N GLY A 2 28.45 -19.14 -9.47
CA GLY A 2 29.55 -18.79 -8.56
C GLY A 2 29.15 -18.86 -7.09
N VAL A 3 30.14 -19.07 -6.20
CA VAL A 3 29.95 -19.08 -4.72
C VAL A 3 29.24 -17.82 -4.22
N THR A 4 29.49 -16.67 -4.86
CA THR A 4 28.86 -15.37 -4.54
C THR A 4 27.37 -15.34 -4.86
N GLU A 5 26.94 -15.87 -6.01
CA GLU A 5 25.53 -15.91 -6.41
C GLU A 5 24.71 -16.86 -5.54
N ARG A 6 25.33 -17.92 -5.03
CA ARG A 6 24.68 -18.86 -4.10
C ARG A 6 24.46 -18.19 -2.74
N LYS A 7 25.49 -17.54 -2.18
CA LYS A 7 25.39 -16.79 -0.92
C LYS A 7 24.35 -15.66 -0.99
N GLN A 8 24.28 -14.95 -2.11
CA GLN A 8 23.28 -13.89 -2.30
C GLN A 8 21.85 -14.45 -2.32
N ARG A 9 21.61 -15.56 -3.03
CA ARG A 9 20.30 -16.24 -3.05
C ARG A 9 19.89 -16.75 -1.68
N GLU A 10 20.81 -17.36 -0.95
CA GLU A 10 20.57 -17.81 0.42
C GLU A 10 20.23 -16.64 1.37
N LYS A 11 20.87 -15.48 1.18
CA LYS A 11 20.55 -14.26 1.93
C LYS A 11 19.12 -13.78 1.68
N VAL A 12 18.75 -13.64 0.40
CA VAL A 12 17.41 -13.16 -0.01
C VAL A 12 16.32 -14.11 0.49
N TYR A 13 16.52 -15.42 0.39
CA TYR A 13 15.58 -16.40 0.91
C TYR A 13 15.39 -16.28 2.43
N ARG A 14 16.48 -16.06 3.18
CA ARG A 14 16.41 -15.88 4.63
C ARG A 14 15.74 -14.57 5.03
N GLU A 15 16.03 -13.47 4.32
CA GLU A 15 15.33 -12.19 4.53
C GLU A 15 13.82 -12.36 4.35
N ALA A 16 13.38 -13.00 3.27
CA ALA A 16 11.97 -13.27 3.03
C ALA A 16 11.34 -14.13 4.15
N ALA A 17 12.01 -15.21 4.57
CA ALA A 17 11.51 -16.07 5.64
C ALA A 17 11.37 -15.32 6.98
N ILE A 18 12.34 -14.44 7.31
CA ILE A 18 12.28 -13.59 8.50
C ILE A 18 11.09 -12.63 8.45
N LEU A 19 10.87 -11.98 7.31
CA LEU A 19 9.76 -11.03 7.16
C LEU A 19 8.41 -11.73 7.25
N GLU A 20 8.26 -12.93 6.69
CA GLU A 20 7.03 -13.73 6.84
C GLU A 20 6.79 -14.15 8.29
N ALA A 21 7.82 -14.64 8.98
CA ALA A 21 7.73 -14.96 10.40
C ALA A 21 7.32 -13.74 11.24
N ALA A 22 7.93 -12.59 10.95
CA ALA A 22 7.61 -11.34 11.64
C ALA A 22 6.16 -10.91 11.41
N LYS A 23 5.66 -10.97 10.17
CA LYS A 23 4.26 -10.66 9.85
C LYS A 23 3.30 -11.51 10.68
N LYS A 24 3.53 -12.82 10.77
CA LYS A 24 2.71 -13.72 11.59
C LYS A 24 2.74 -13.35 13.08
N VAL A 25 3.94 -13.17 13.64
CA VAL A 25 4.09 -12.80 15.05
C VAL A 25 3.39 -11.47 15.36
N PHE A 26 3.48 -10.49 14.46
CA PHE A 26 2.80 -9.21 14.62
C PHE A 26 1.28 -9.33 14.53
N LEU A 27 0.75 -10.22 13.69
CA LEU A 27 -0.68 -10.48 13.61
C LEU A 27 -1.22 -11.17 14.86
N GLU A 28 -0.47 -12.13 15.41
CA GLU A 28 -0.91 -12.91 16.56
C GLU A 28 -0.78 -12.15 17.88
N LYS A 29 0.35 -11.46 18.10
CA LYS A 29 0.68 -10.81 19.37
C LYS A 29 0.44 -9.30 19.37
N GLY A 30 0.29 -8.71 18.20
CA GLY A 30 0.33 -7.26 18.01
C GLY A 30 1.75 -6.72 17.99
N ILE A 31 1.95 -5.63 17.21
CA ILE A 31 3.27 -5.01 16.99
C ILE A 31 3.93 -4.55 18.30
N VAL A 32 3.15 -4.02 19.25
CA VAL A 32 3.68 -3.48 20.51
C VAL A 32 4.29 -4.59 21.38
N VAL A 33 3.58 -5.70 21.53
CA VAL A 33 3.97 -6.81 22.44
C VAL A 33 5.01 -7.73 21.82
N ALA A 34 4.96 -7.94 20.51
CA ALA A 34 5.90 -8.79 19.79
C ALA A 34 7.38 -8.41 20.06
N THR A 35 8.23 -9.42 20.18
CA THR A 35 9.67 -9.27 20.40
C THR A 35 10.49 -9.90 19.26
N ILE A 36 11.76 -9.51 19.15
CA ILE A 36 12.72 -10.17 18.23
C ILE A 36 12.86 -11.66 18.54
N ASP A 37 12.74 -12.05 19.81
CA ASP A 37 12.87 -13.46 20.21
C ASP A 37 11.69 -14.29 19.72
N ASP A 38 10.48 -13.72 19.73
CA ASP A 38 9.29 -14.35 19.13
C ASP A 38 9.49 -14.58 17.63
N ILE A 39 10.03 -13.58 16.92
CA ILE A 39 10.28 -13.65 15.48
C ILE A 39 11.39 -14.68 15.17
N ALA A 40 12.44 -14.74 16.00
CA ALA A 40 13.51 -15.73 15.85
C ALA A 40 12.97 -17.15 16.00
N ALA A 41 12.10 -17.36 16.98
CA ALA A 41 11.45 -18.65 17.21
C ALA A 41 10.54 -19.04 16.03
N GLU A 42 9.68 -18.14 15.56
CA GLU A 42 8.79 -18.38 14.40
C GLU A 42 9.57 -18.62 13.10
N ALA A 43 10.70 -17.93 12.91
CA ALA A 43 11.56 -18.12 11.74
C ALA A 43 12.43 -19.38 11.81
N GLU A 44 12.40 -20.12 12.93
CA GLU A 44 13.30 -21.24 13.24
C GLU A 44 14.80 -20.85 13.13
N LEU A 45 15.13 -19.61 13.52
CA LEU A 45 16.48 -19.06 13.48
C LEU A 45 17.03 -18.81 14.87
N GLY A 46 18.33 -19.07 15.06
CA GLY A 46 19.01 -18.61 16.27
C GLY A 46 19.01 -17.08 16.36
N LYS A 47 18.81 -16.54 17.56
CA LYS A 47 18.79 -15.09 17.87
C LYS A 47 19.96 -14.32 17.23
N GLY A 48 21.18 -14.84 17.35
CA GLY A 48 22.38 -14.24 16.73
C GLY A 48 22.36 -14.23 15.19
N THR A 49 21.65 -15.17 14.55
CA THR A 49 21.43 -15.14 13.10
C THR A 49 20.47 -14.03 12.73
N LEU A 50 19.34 -13.90 13.42
CA LEU A 50 18.36 -12.85 13.17
C LEU A 50 18.98 -11.45 13.31
N TYR A 51 19.78 -11.23 14.36
CA TYR A 51 20.50 -9.96 14.57
C TYR A 51 21.51 -9.60 13.47
N ARG A 52 21.97 -10.56 12.67
CA ARG A 52 22.82 -10.27 11.50
C ARG A 52 22.03 -9.68 10.33
N PHE A 53 20.71 -9.90 10.29
CA PHE A 53 19.83 -9.34 9.27
C PHE A 53 19.20 -8.03 9.74
N TYR A 54 18.67 -8.00 10.96
CA TYR A 54 17.95 -6.85 11.51
C TYR A 54 18.39 -6.56 12.94
N ARG A 55 18.69 -5.29 13.26
CA ARG A 55 19.23 -4.91 14.57
C ARG A 55 18.12 -4.65 15.59
N SER A 56 16.93 -4.34 15.11
CA SER A 56 15.78 -3.93 15.93
C SER A 56 14.46 -4.48 15.36
N LYS A 57 13.39 -4.45 16.17
CA LYS A 57 12.04 -4.79 15.70
C LYS A 57 11.57 -3.77 14.68
N GLU A 58 11.98 -2.53 14.86
CA GLU A 58 11.72 -1.38 14.01
C GLU A 58 12.34 -1.58 12.62
N ASP A 59 13.58 -2.10 12.53
CA ASP A 59 14.22 -2.43 11.25
C ASP A 59 13.42 -3.47 10.46
N ILE A 60 12.85 -4.47 11.15
CA ILE A 60 12.00 -5.51 10.55
C ILE A 60 10.69 -4.89 10.05
N LEU A 61 10.04 -4.06 10.86
CA LEU A 61 8.81 -3.36 10.48
C LEU A 61 9.04 -2.46 9.26
N LEU A 62 10.17 -1.75 9.22
CA LEU A 62 10.54 -0.91 8.07
C LEU A 62 10.73 -1.75 6.81
N ALA A 63 11.43 -2.89 6.91
CA ALA A 63 11.62 -3.78 5.77
C ALA A 63 10.28 -4.37 5.25
N ILE A 64 9.35 -4.73 6.16
CA ILE A 64 7.99 -5.14 5.78
C ILE A 64 7.28 -4.01 5.04
N ASN A 65 7.32 -2.79 5.57
CA ASN A 65 6.64 -1.65 4.97
C ASN A 65 7.22 -1.27 3.60
N GLU A 66 8.54 -1.31 3.44
CA GLU A 66 9.19 -1.10 2.15
C GLU A 66 8.80 -2.18 1.14
N GLN A 67 8.70 -3.43 1.57
CA GLN A 67 8.22 -4.52 0.71
C GLN A 67 6.77 -4.27 0.28
N ALA A 68 5.87 -3.99 1.23
CA ALA A 68 4.46 -3.71 0.96
C ALA A 68 4.30 -2.51 0.02
N SER A 69 5.06 -1.44 0.25
CA SER A 69 5.00 -0.23 -0.58
C SER A 69 5.48 -0.48 -2.01
N ARG A 70 6.54 -1.29 -2.19
CA ARG A 70 7.02 -1.68 -3.53
C ARG A 70 6.01 -2.56 -4.27
N GLU A 71 5.44 -3.56 -3.60
CA GLU A 71 4.43 -4.44 -4.19
C GLU A 71 3.18 -3.65 -4.59
N MET A 72 2.73 -2.72 -3.73
CA MET A 72 1.62 -1.82 -4.01
C MET A 72 1.91 -0.92 -5.21
N HIS A 73 3.09 -0.28 -5.26
CA HIS A 73 3.48 0.54 -6.41
C HIS A 73 3.51 -0.27 -7.72
N GLN A 74 4.07 -1.49 -7.69
CA GLN A 74 4.10 -2.38 -8.86
C GLN A 74 2.68 -2.75 -9.31
N HIS A 75 1.80 -3.08 -8.38
CA HIS A 75 0.40 -3.40 -8.66
C HIS A 75 -0.31 -2.23 -9.35
N PHE A 76 -0.15 -1.01 -8.83
CA PHE A 76 -0.72 0.21 -9.40
C PHE A 76 -0.17 0.51 -10.79
N SER A 77 1.15 0.41 -10.95
CA SER A 77 1.84 0.65 -12.24
C SER A 77 1.33 -0.31 -13.31
N GLN A 78 1.12 -1.58 -12.97
CA GLN A 78 0.58 -2.58 -13.89
C GLN A 78 -0.88 -2.27 -14.26
N ALA A 79 -1.72 -1.89 -13.28
CA ALA A 79 -3.14 -1.61 -13.51
C ALA A 79 -3.37 -0.44 -14.49
N VAL A 80 -2.45 0.54 -14.54
CA VAL A 80 -2.59 1.74 -15.38
C VAL A 80 -1.84 1.67 -16.71
N ALA A 81 -1.06 0.60 -16.94
CA ALA A 81 -0.27 0.40 -18.16
C ALA A 81 -1.14 0.18 -19.42
N GLY A 82 -2.36 -0.31 -19.26
CA GLY A 82 -3.28 -0.57 -20.38
C GLY A 82 -3.77 0.70 -21.12
N PRO A 83 -4.40 0.54 -22.30
CA PRO A 83 -4.96 1.66 -23.07
C PRO A 83 -6.11 2.34 -22.32
N GLY A 84 -6.42 3.59 -22.69
CA GLY A 84 -7.49 4.38 -22.09
C GLY A 84 -7.07 5.83 -21.86
N THR A 85 -8.05 6.67 -21.53
CA THR A 85 -7.83 8.07 -21.14
C THR A 85 -7.14 8.18 -19.79
N GLY A 86 -6.64 9.37 -19.45
CA GLY A 86 -6.11 9.66 -18.11
C GLY A 86 -7.15 9.40 -17.02
N LEU A 87 -8.42 9.77 -17.24
CA LEU A 87 -9.51 9.45 -16.32
C LEU A 87 -9.70 7.94 -16.14
N ASP A 88 -9.76 7.16 -17.24
CA ASP A 88 -9.88 5.70 -17.16
C ASP A 88 -8.76 5.08 -16.31
N LYS A 89 -7.54 5.58 -16.47
CA LYS A 89 -6.37 5.14 -15.71
C LYS A 89 -6.45 5.53 -14.23
N ILE A 90 -6.93 6.72 -13.88
CA ILE A 90 -7.15 7.12 -12.49
C ILE A 90 -8.21 6.23 -11.82
N LEU A 91 -9.27 5.88 -12.53
CA LEU A 91 -10.31 4.99 -12.01
C LEU A 91 -9.77 3.56 -11.83
N ARG A 92 -8.98 3.06 -12.77
CA ARG A 92 -8.28 1.76 -12.64
C ARG A 92 -7.28 1.75 -11.50
N PHE A 93 -6.52 2.83 -11.30
CA PHE A 93 -5.63 2.99 -10.16
C PHE A 93 -6.40 2.80 -8.84
N ASN A 94 -7.50 3.54 -8.65
CA ASN A 94 -8.30 3.45 -7.43
C ASN A 94 -8.89 2.06 -7.23
N ARG A 95 -9.38 1.43 -8.30
CA ARG A 95 -9.86 0.05 -8.25
C ARG A 95 -8.77 -0.93 -7.85
N SER A 96 -7.58 -0.82 -8.42
CA SER A 96 -6.43 -1.66 -8.04
C SER A 96 -6.00 -1.45 -6.59
N TYR A 97 -6.18 -0.24 -6.04
CA TYR A 97 -5.96 0.01 -4.62
C TYR A 97 -6.94 -0.75 -3.75
N TYR A 98 -8.24 -0.68 -4.08
CA TYR A 98 -9.25 -1.46 -3.39
C TYR A 98 -8.98 -2.97 -3.44
N GLU A 99 -8.72 -3.51 -4.62
CA GLU A 99 -8.42 -4.93 -4.84
C GLU A 99 -7.18 -5.37 -4.04
N PHE A 100 -6.12 -4.57 -4.06
CA PHE A 100 -4.91 -4.84 -3.27
C PHE A 100 -5.19 -4.89 -1.77
N VAL A 101 -5.99 -3.96 -1.25
CA VAL A 101 -6.31 -3.87 0.17
C VAL A 101 -7.21 -5.01 0.62
N VAL A 102 -8.23 -5.36 -0.17
CA VAL A 102 -9.12 -6.50 0.13
C VAL A 102 -8.35 -7.82 0.10
N ALA A 103 -7.44 -7.99 -0.87
CA ALA A 103 -6.61 -9.19 -0.95
C ALA A 103 -5.51 -9.25 0.13
N ASN A 104 -5.04 -8.09 0.61
CA ASN A 104 -3.90 -7.98 1.54
C ASN A 104 -4.19 -7.03 2.72
N PRO A 105 -5.22 -7.28 3.54
CA PRO A 105 -5.62 -6.35 4.61
C PRO A 105 -4.51 -6.15 5.66
N VAL A 106 -3.66 -7.17 5.85
CA VAL A 106 -2.48 -7.14 6.72
C VAL A 106 -1.46 -6.12 6.23
N TYR A 107 -1.16 -6.09 4.92
CA TYR A 107 -0.22 -5.14 4.34
C TYR A 107 -0.72 -3.71 4.46
N PHE A 108 -2.00 -3.49 4.23
CA PHE A 108 -2.60 -2.19 4.47
C PHE A 108 -2.47 -1.76 5.93
N GLY A 109 -2.65 -2.69 6.89
CA GLY A 109 -2.40 -2.43 8.31
C GLY A 109 -0.98 -1.95 8.62
N PHE A 110 0.04 -2.51 7.99
CA PHE A 110 1.43 -2.05 8.13
C PHE A 110 1.64 -0.66 7.52
N ILE A 111 1.09 -0.39 6.33
CA ILE A 111 1.14 0.93 5.70
C ILE A 111 0.48 1.97 6.61
N ALA A 112 -0.73 1.69 7.09
CA ALA A 112 -1.47 2.56 7.99
C ALA A 112 -0.74 2.80 9.33
N PHE A 113 -0.05 1.77 9.84
CA PHE A 113 0.81 1.91 11.02
C PHE A 113 1.93 2.92 10.81
N PHE A 114 2.60 2.93 9.65
CA PHE A 114 3.66 3.90 9.36
C PHE A 114 3.15 5.29 8.98
N GLU A 115 1.92 5.40 8.48
CA GLU A 115 1.29 6.69 8.20
C GLU A 115 0.74 7.40 9.45
N SER A 116 0.50 6.66 10.54
CA SER A 116 -0.02 7.22 11.79
C SER A 116 1.01 8.14 12.49
N PRO A 117 0.60 9.34 12.94
CA PRO A 117 1.49 10.26 13.65
C PRO A 117 1.88 9.75 15.05
N LEU A 118 1.14 8.78 15.60
CA LEU A 118 1.42 8.19 16.92
C LEU A 118 2.59 7.19 16.88
N THR A 119 2.95 6.77 15.68
CA THR A 119 3.92 5.70 15.40
C THR A 119 5.00 6.18 14.43
N SER A 120 4.91 7.43 13.94
CA SER A 120 5.78 7.93 12.88
C SER A 120 7.18 8.28 13.37
N THR A 121 8.13 7.41 13.05
CA THR A 121 9.53 7.75 12.77
C THR A 121 9.82 7.35 11.32
N LYS A 122 9.37 8.16 10.36
CA LYS A 122 9.45 7.80 8.93
C LYS A 122 10.90 7.94 8.42
N PRO A 123 11.55 6.87 7.93
CA PRO A 123 12.80 6.99 7.19
C PRO A 123 12.55 7.55 5.79
N ALA A 124 13.60 8.09 5.16
CA ALA A 124 13.52 8.65 3.81
C ALA A 124 12.92 7.69 2.76
N THR A 125 13.20 6.38 2.87
CA THR A 125 12.72 5.36 1.92
C THR A 125 11.19 5.20 1.90
N VAL A 126 10.53 5.43 3.04
CA VAL A 126 9.05 5.43 3.13
C VAL A 126 8.47 6.65 2.41
N TYR A 127 9.15 7.80 2.51
CA TYR A 127 8.77 8.99 1.75
C TYR A 127 8.98 8.80 0.25
N GLU A 128 10.07 8.15 -0.18
CA GLU A 128 10.38 7.90 -1.59
C GLU A 128 9.32 7.05 -2.29
N THR A 129 8.82 5.99 -1.64
CA THR A 129 7.81 5.12 -2.27
C THR A 129 6.43 5.80 -2.30
N SER A 130 6.06 6.52 -1.23
CA SER A 130 4.87 7.36 -1.23
C SER A 130 4.94 8.43 -2.33
N ASN A 131 6.12 9.03 -2.53
CA ASN A 131 6.37 9.99 -3.59
C ASN A 131 6.22 9.36 -4.99
N ALA A 132 6.67 8.12 -5.20
CA ALA A 132 6.52 7.43 -6.50
C ALA A 132 5.04 7.23 -6.88
N ILE A 133 4.19 6.81 -5.94
CA ILE A 133 2.75 6.67 -6.17
C ILE A 133 2.09 8.02 -6.42
N HIS A 134 2.49 9.05 -5.66
CA HIS A 134 1.99 10.40 -5.85
C HIS A 134 2.33 10.95 -7.25
N LEU A 135 3.57 10.76 -7.70
CA LEU A 135 4.01 11.15 -9.04
C LEU A 135 3.25 10.40 -10.14
N LEU A 136 3.01 9.09 -9.97
CA LEU A 136 2.18 8.31 -10.89
C LEU A 136 0.79 8.93 -11.05
N VAL A 137 0.11 9.30 -9.96
CA VAL A 137 -1.21 9.93 -10.03
C VAL A 137 -1.16 11.28 -10.74
N ILE A 138 -0.13 12.09 -10.49
CA ILE A 138 0.09 13.37 -11.21
C ILE A 138 0.23 13.12 -12.72
N GLU A 139 1.01 12.14 -13.14
CA GLU A 139 1.19 11.81 -14.57
C GLU A 139 -0.14 11.43 -15.22
N LEU A 140 -0.98 10.65 -14.55
CA LEU A 140 -2.30 10.27 -15.05
C LEU A 140 -3.26 11.46 -15.13
N LEU A 141 -3.19 12.38 -14.17
CA LEU A 141 -3.97 13.63 -14.18
C LEU A 141 -3.56 14.52 -15.34
N GLU A 142 -2.26 14.68 -15.60
CA GLU A 142 -1.76 15.47 -16.72
C GLU A 142 -2.14 14.85 -18.07
N LEU A 143 -2.03 13.53 -18.21
CA LEU A 143 -2.56 12.81 -19.37
C LEU A 143 -4.05 13.09 -19.58
N GLY A 144 -4.84 13.02 -18.50
CA GLY A 144 -6.28 13.25 -18.56
C GLY A 144 -6.66 14.67 -18.95
N LYS A 145 -5.83 15.66 -18.55
CA LYS A 145 -6.03 17.05 -19.01
C LYS A 145 -5.69 17.22 -20.47
N GLN A 146 -4.62 16.55 -20.94
CA GLN A 146 -4.18 16.61 -22.34
C GLN A 146 -5.19 15.94 -23.28
N ASP A 147 -5.77 14.81 -22.89
CA ASP A 147 -6.77 14.09 -23.68
C ASP A 147 -8.21 14.60 -23.49
N GLY A 148 -8.42 15.55 -22.57
CA GLY A 148 -9.72 16.18 -22.29
C GLY A 148 -10.68 15.33 -21.46
N SER A 149 -10.24 14.20 -20.89
CA SER A 149 -11.04 13.39 -19.97
C SER A 149 -11.12 13.97 -18.56
N VAL A 150 -10.11 14.75 -18.14
CA VAL A 150 -10.04 15.44 -16.84
C VAL A 150 -10.10 16.95 -17.07
N ARG A 151 -10.87 17.64 -16.23
CA ARG A 151 -11.01 19.10 -16.28
C ARG A 151 -9.66 19.83 -16.11
N ALA A 152 -9.39 20.80 -16.98
CA ALA A 152 -8.10 21.47 -17.08
C ALA A 152 -7.81 22.47 -15.95
N ASP A 153 -8.83 22.93 -15.22
CA ASP A 153 -8.71 23.96 -14.18
C ASP A 153 -8.23 23.42 -12.82
N LEU A 154 -8.18 22.09 -12.64
CA LEU A 154 -7.65 21.48 -11.43
C LEU A 154 -6.13 21.63 -11.36
N LYS A 155 -5.62 21.98 -10.17
CA LYS A 155 -4.19 21.92 -9.88
C LYS A 155 -3.80 20.48 -9.54
N SER A 156 -2.84 19.90 -10.28
CA SER A 156 -2.50 18.47 -10.19
C SER A 156 -2.01 18.05 -8.82
N ASP A 157 -1.16 18.86 -8.18
CA ASP A 157 -0.68 18.60 -6.83
C ASP A 157 -1.82 18.50 -5.80
N LEU A 158 -2.76 19.45 -5.83
CA LEU A 158 -3.89 19.47 -4.90
C LEU A 158 -4.84 18.30 -5.13
N ILE A 159 -5.19 18.02 -6.38
CA ILE A 159 -6.12 16.93 -6.68
C ILE A 159 -5.46 15.55 -6.49
N ALA A 160 -4.18 15.38 -6.77
CA ALA A 160 -3.45 14.14 -6.48
C ALA A 160 -3.42 13.85 -4.98
N ASN A 161 -3.13 14.85 -4.13
CA ASN A 161 -3.20 14.72 -2.68
C ASN A 161 -4.63 14.43 -2.20
N THR A 162 -5.63 15.04 -2.82
CA THR A 162 -7.05 14.81 -2.48
C THR A 162 -7.50 13.40 -2.86
N ILE A 163 -7.12 12.90 -4.04
CA ILE A 163 -7.35 11.52 -4.45
C ILE A 163 -6.69 10.58 -3.45
N TRP A 164 -5.39 10.77 -3.15
CA TRP A 164 -4.69 9.93 -2.20
C TRP A 164 -5.38 9.90 -0.83
N ALA A 165 -5.67 11.07 -0.25
CA ALA A 165 -6.29 11.18 1.06
C ALA A 165 -7.68 10.53 1.12
N SER A 166 -8.52 10.77 0.11
CA SER A 166 -9.88 10.22 0.06
C SER A 166 -9.87 8.71 -0.18
N SER A 167 -9.00 8.20 -1.05
CA SER A 167 -8.84 6.76 -1.28
C SER A 167 -8.25 6.05 -0.08
N TYR A 168 -7.21 6.59 0.56
CA TYR A 168 -6.67 6.05 1.81
C TYR A 168 -7.73 6.01 2.92
N GLY A 169 -8.48 7.10 3.09
CA GLY A 169 -9.58 7.15 4.07
C GLY A 169 -10.65 6.10 3.79
N MET A 170 -10.99 5.89 2.52
CA MET A 170 -11.92 4.85 2.10
C MET A 170 -11.39 3.44 2.43
N MET A 171 -10.13 3.14 2.09
CA MET A 171 -9.50 1.85 2.41
C MET A 171 -9.43 1.62 3.92
N GLN A 172 -9.03 2.63 4.69
CA GLN A 172 -9.00 2.58 6.14
C GLN A 172 -10.39 2.33 6.73
N PHE A 173 -11.42 2.98 6.18
CA PHE A 173 -12.80 2.76 6.61
C PHE A 173 -13.27 1.33 6.32
N ILE A 174 -12.99 0.81 5.12
CA ILE A 174 -13.30 -0.57 4.75
C ILE A 174 -12.56 -1.57 5.65
N VAL A 175 -11.27 -1.40 5.89
CA VAL A 175 -10.48 -2.31 6.74
C VAL A 175 -10.96 -2.26 8.19
N SER A 176 -11.28 -1.08 8.72
CA SER A 176 -11.66 -0.93 10.13
C SER A 176 -13.13 -1.20 10.44
N LYS A 177 -14.03 -1.03 9.46
CA LYS A 177 -15.48 -1.15 9.64
C LYS A 177 -16.16 -2.14 8.69
N GLY A 178 -15.44 -2.74 7.75
CA GLY A 178 -15.99 -3.61 6.72
C GLY A 178 -16.83 -4.75 7.29
N ALA A 179 -16.30 -5.50 8.26
CA ALA A 179 -17.03 -6.59 8.92
C ALA A 179 -18.34 -6.10 9.56
N TYR A 180 -18.29 -5.00 10.32
CA TYR A 180 -19.49 -4.39 10.91
C TYR A 180 -20.50 -3.94 9.84
N LEU A 181 -20.04 -3.33 8.75
CA LEU A 181 -20.91 -2.86 7.68
C LEU A 181 -21.61 -4.03 6.96
N THR A 182 -20.88 -5.11 6.67
CA THR A 182 -21.44 -6.28 6.01
C THR A 182 -22.37 -7.07 6.93
N GLU A 183 -21.95 -7.34 8.17
CA GLU A 183 -22.69 -8.21 9.09
C GLU A 183 -23.90 -7.51 9.74
N GLU A 184 -23.74 -6.26 10.19
CA GLU A 184 -24.76 -5.56 10.99
C GLU A 184 -25.59 -4.57 10.16
N ARG A 185 -25.04 -4.08 9.04
CA ARG A 185 -25.71 -3.08 8.18
C ARG A 185 -26.08 -3.61 6.79
N HIS A 186 -25.69 -4.85 6.46
CA HIS A 186 -25.92 -5.48 5.16
C HIS A 186 -25.44 -4.61 3.98
N VAL A 187 -24.34 -3.88 4.19
CA VAL A 187 -23.72 -3.05 3.15
C VAL A 187 -22.78 -3.93 2.33
N ASP A 188 -22.97 -3.90 1.02
CA ASP A 188 -22.05 -4.47 0.05
C ASP A 188 -20.83 -3.52 -0.10
N LEU A 189 -19.63 -4.05 0.19
CA LEU A 189 -18.40 -3.26 0.16
C LEU A 189 -17.95 -2.93 -1.27
N ASP A 190 -18.29 -3.76 -2.26
CA ASP A 190 -18.02 -3.48 -3.67
C ASP A 190 -18.92 -2.34 -4.15
N GLU A 191 -20.20 -2.34 -3.77
CA GLU A 191 -21.14 -1.26 -4.09
C GLU A 191 -20.77 0.06 -3.40
N LEU A 192 -20.37 -0.03 -2.13
CA LEU A 192 -19.86 1.11 -1.36
C LEU A 192 -18.62 1.72 -2.04
N PHE A 193 -17.66 0.89 -2.45
CA PHE A 193 -16.48 1.36 -3.16
C PHE A 193 -16.81 1.90 -4.57
N ALA A 194 -17.73 1.28 -5.30
CA ALA A 194 -18.20 1.77 -6.59
C ALA A 194 -18.84 3.17 -6.47
N THR A 195 -19.60 3.41 -5.39
CA THR A 195 -20.18 4.71 -5.08
C THR A 195 -19.10 5.77 -4.84
N PHE A 196 -18.08 5.45 -4.04
CA PHE A 196 -16.90 6.31 -3.85
C PHE A 196 -16.21 6.63 -5.18
N LEU A 197 -16.01 5.62 -6.03
CA LEU A 197 -15.34 5.78 -7.32
C LEU A 197 -16.15 6.68 -8.28
N ALA A 198 -17.48 6.56 -8.27
CA ALA A 198 -18.36 7.43 -9.05
C ALA A 198 -18.32 8.90 -8.58
N MET A 199 -18.20 9.14 -7.26
CA MET A 199 -18.00 10.50 -6.73
C MET A 199 -16.68 11.10 -7.24
N LEU A 200 -15.61 10.30 -7.23
CA LEU A 200 -14.29 10.72 -7.73
C LEU A 200 -14.34 10.99 -9.24
N GLU A 201 -14.94 10.10 -10.04
CA GLU A 201 -15.12 10.29 -11.49
C GLU A 201 -15.83 11.61 -11.78
N ASN A 202 -16.96 11.87 -11.11
CA ASN A 202 -17.75 13.09 -11.32
C ASN A 202 -16.98 14.36 -10.93
N ALA A 203 -16.10 14.30 -9.94
CA ALA A 203 -15.28 15.44 -9.55
C ALA A 203 -14.20 15.79 -10.59
N LEU A 204 -13.69 14.79 -11.31
CA LEU A 204 -12.61 14.95 -12.29
C LEU A 204 -13.09 15.23 -13.71
N ARG A 205 -14.21 14.64 -14.10
CA ARG A 205 -14.65 14.62 -15.50
C ARG A 205 -15.02 16.01 -16.00
N VAL A 206 -14.74 16.28 -17.28
CA VAL A 206 -15.28 17.45 -17.97
C VAL A 206 -16.81 17.35 -18.05
N ALA A 207 -17.51 18.39 -17.59
CA ALA A 207 -18.97 18.44 -17.68
C ALA A 207 -19.43 18.30 -19.13
N LYS A 208 -20.41 17.42 -19.37
CA LYS A 208 -21.09 17.38 -20.67
C LYS A 208 -21.86 18.70 -20.82
N LYS A 209 -21.57 19.44 -21.89
CA LYS A 209 -22.38 20.59 -22.33
C LYS A 209 -23.77 20.12 -22.77
#